data_AF-A0A6J1F8Q6-F1
#
_entry.id   AF-A0A6J1F8Q6-F1
#
_cell.length_a   1.000
_cell.length_b   1.000
_cell.length_c   1.000
_cell.angle_alpha   90.00
_cell.angle_beta   90.00
_cell.angle_gamma   90.00
#
_symmetry.space_group_name_H-M   'P 1'
#
loop_
_entity.id
_entity.type
_entity.pdbx_description
1 polymer ?
#
loop_
_entity_poly.entity_id
_entity_poly.type
_entity_poly.pdbx_seq_one_letter_code
_entity_poly.pdbx_strand_id
1 'polypeptide(L)'
;MNKALSLSSAAAAGKRVAPLVGNFQGSFNMEQFFRRKDKVVFVMGATGTGKSRLAIDLATRFPAEIVNADKIQVYEGLDVVTNKVTDEERRGITHHLLGSIDPYSNFSSHDFTHHASDAIESILARDRLPIIAGGSNSYIEALVDDYSEFRFRYDFCFLWVDVSLPILHNFVSDRVDQMVDGGFVGEVREIFDPKGDYSYGIKRAIGVPELHDYLKAERDGADERTLSILLELAISKIKDNTCLLALRQWQKIRRLQNKRNWNLQRLDATCAFLTEGGNSHPVWEKNVIEPSSMIVDKFLHDDTRHITTTIFSPEPVHRAAAVSH
;
A
#
# COMPACT_ATOMS: atom_id res chain seq x y z
N MET A 1 -49.43 -47.25 -65.90
CA MET A 1 -49.07 -48.63 -66.33
C MET A 1 -47.56 -48.76 -66.24
N ASN A 2 -47.10 -49.88 -65.64
CA ASN A 2 -45.74 -50.46 -65.63
C ASN A 2 -44.59 -49.59 -65.09
N LYS A 3 -44.10 -49.82 -63.86
CA LYS A 3 -43.20 -50.90 -63.37
C LYS A 3 -41.89 -51.07 -64.15
N ALA A 4 -40.82 -50.62 -63.48
CA ALA A 4 -39.53 -51.27 -63.23
C ALA A 4 -38.62 -51.67 -64.41
N LEU A 5 -37.34 -51.28 -64.32
CA LEU A 5 -36.26 -52.24 -64.07
C LEU A 5 -34.96 -51.52 -63.65
N SER A 6 -34.33 -52.10 -62.64
CA SER A 6 -33.04 -51.74 -62.03
C SER A 6 -31.86 -52.03 -62.96
N LEU A 7 -30.75 -51.34 -62.75
CA LEU A 7 -29.43 -51.98 -62.64
C LEU A 7 -28.50 -51.09 -61.80
N SER A 8 -27.88 -51.74 -60.81
CA SER A 8 -26.92 -51.20 -59.85
C SER A 8 -25.52 -51.07 -60.45
N SER A 9 -24.79 -50.03 -60.05
CA SER A 9 -23.33 -50.11 -59.88
C SER A 9 -22.90 -48.98 -58.94
N ALA A 10 -22.50 -49.37 -57.73
CA ALA A 10 -22.06 -48.50 -56.66
C ALA A 10 -20.58 -48.14 -56.80
N ALA A 11 -20.22 -46.89 -56.55
CA ALA A 11 -18.97 -46.53 -55.89
C ALA A 11 -19.06 -45.14 -55.25
N ALA A 12 -18.54 -45.08 -54.01
CA ALA A 12 -18.11 -43.91 -53.25
C ALA A 12 -19.18 -42.98 -52.64
N ALA A 13 -19.62 -43.36 -51.44
CA ALA A 13 -20.32 -42.52 -50.48
C ALA A 13 -19.35 -41.74 -49.58
N GLY A 14 -19.78 -40.56 -49.12
CA GLY A 14 -19.15 -39.83 -48.02
C GLY A 14 -19.43 -38.32 -48.08
N LYS A 15 -20.69 -37.90 -48.06
CA LYS A 15 -21.47 -37.41 -46.90
C LYS A 15 -21.19 -35.96 -46.49
N ARG A 16 -22.31 -35.25 -46.37
CA ARG A 16 -22.51 -33.83 -46.16
C ARG A 16 -22.15 -33.37 -44.74
N VAL A 17 -21.51 -32.21 -44.73
CA VAL A 17 -21.42 -31.13 -43.74
C VAL A 17 -22.36 -31.23 -42.52
N ALA A 18 -21.75 -31.24 -41.34
CA ALA A 18 -22.32 -30.80 -40.06
C ALA A 18 -21.52 -29.57 -39.57
N PRO A 19 -22.10 -28.66 -38.76
CA PRO A 19 -21.48 -27.39 -38.43
C PRO A 19 -20.26 -27.58 -37.52
N LEU A 20 -19.22 -26.80 -37.79
CA LEU A 20 -18.01 -26.70 -36.96
C LEU A 20 -18.39 -26.20 -35.56
N VAL A 21 -18.58 -27.13 -34.63
CA VAL A 21 -18.41 -26.86 -33.20
C VAL A 21 -16.91 -26.69 -32.99
N GLY A 22 -16.45 -25.45 -33.04
CA GLY A 22 -15.10 -25.10 -32.62
C GLY A 22 -14.97 -25.39 -31.13
N ASN A 23 -14.11 -26.36 -30.80
CA ASN A 23 -13.66 -26.64 -29.44
C ASN A 23 -13.12 -25.36 -28.81
N PHE A 24 -13.92 -24.70 -27.98
CA PHE A 24 -13.41 -23.78 -26.97
C PHE A 24 -12.88 -24.64 -25.81
N GLN A 25 -11.69 -25.19 -25.97
CA GLN A 25 -10.87 -25.63 -24.84
C GLN A 25 -10.29 -24.40 -24.15
N GLY A 26 -11.17 -23.60 -23.57
CA GLY A 26 -10.84 -22.74 -22.45
C GLY A 26 -11.48 -23.38 -21.24
N SER A 27 -10.78 -24.30 -20.59
CA SER A 27 -11.17 -24.72 -19.25
C SER A 27 -11.09 -23.49 -18.36
N PHE A 28 -12.21 -22.77 -18.20
CA PHE A 28 -12.38 -21.88 -17.06
C PHE A 28 -12.27 -22.77 -15.83
N ASN A 29 -11.11 -22.75 -15.19
CA ASN A 29 -10.87 -23.58 -14.03
C ASN A 29 -11.77 -23.06 -12.89
N MET A 30 -12.89 -23.74 -12.65
CA MET A 30 -13.83 -23.41 -11.58
C MET A 30 -13.17 -23.43 -10.18
N GLU A 31 -11.98 -24.02 -10.02
CA GLU A 31 -11.22 -23.97 -8.77
C GLU A 31 -10.82 -22.54 -8.35
N GLN A 32 -10.65 -21.60 -9.28
CA GLN A 32 -10.30 -20.22 -8.94
C GLN A 32 -11.42 -19.50 -8.19
N PHE A 33 -12.68 -19.90 -8.38
CA PHE A 33 -13.83 -19.28 -7.70
C PHE A 33 -13.99 -19.71 -6.24
N PHE A 34 -13.32 -20.80 -5.82
CA PHE A 34 -13.40 -21.35 -4.47
C PHE A 34 -12.09 -21.21 -3.67
N ARG A 35 -11.05 -20.55 -4.20
CA ARG A 35 -9.86 -20.24 -3.42
C ARG A 35 -10.20 -19.18 -2.37
N ARG A 36 -9.84 -19.47 -1.11
CA ARG A 36 -9.77 -18.45 -0.07
C ARG A 36 -8.84 -17.34 -0.55
N LYS A 37 -9.27 -16.10 -0.36
CA LYS A 37 -8.45 -14.95 -0.71
C LYS A 37 -7.28 -14.86 0.26
N ASP A 38 -6.11 -14.54 -0.28
CA ASP A 38 -4.92 -14.31 0.52
C ASP A 38 -5.08 -13.04 1.35
N LYS A 39 -4.46 -12.99 2.52
CA LYS A 39 -4.64 -11.90 3.49
C LYS A 39 -3.53 -10.86 3.33
N VAL A 40 -3.91 -9.58 3.37
CA VAL A 40 -2.98 -8.45 3.26
C VAL A 40 -3.31 -7.37 4.30
N VAL A 41 -2.31 -6.84 5.00
CA VAL A 41 -2.51 -5.79 6.01
C VAL A 41 -1.94 -4.47 5.52
N PHE A 42 -2.68 -3.39 5.70
CA PHE A 42 -2.25 -2.03 5.40
C PHE A 42 -2.07 -1.22 6.68
N VAL A 43 -0.92 -0.57 6.84
CA VAL A 43 -0.64 0.38 7.93
C VAL A 43 -0.55 1.79 7.36
N MET A 44 -1.58 2.58 7.65
CA MET A 44 -1.79 3.94 7.14
C MET A 44 -1.68 4.99 8.24
N GLY A 45 -1.48 6.25 7.86
CA GLY A 45 -1.28 7.36 8.79
C GLY A 45 -0.50 8.51 8.17
N ALA A 46 -0.60 9.70 8.76
CA ALA A 46 0.21 10.85 8.35
C ALA A 46 1.71 10.61 8.61
N THR A 47 2.58 11.39 7.97
CA THR A 47 4.02 11.37 8.27
C THR A 47 4.25 11.63 9.76
N GLY A 48 5.21 10.93 10.37
CA GLY A 48 5.50 11.03 11.80
C GLY A 48 4.59 10.26 12.74
N THR A 49 3.48 9.63 12.30
CA THR A 49 2.57 8.93 13.22
C THR A 49 3.06 7.55 13.71
N GLY A 50 4.24 7.09 13.30
CA GLY A 50 4.79 5.79 13.75
C GLY A 50 4.36 4.57 12.91
N LYS A 51 3.94 4.75 11.65
CA LYS A 51 3.57 3.64 10.74
C LYS A 51 4.63 2.55 10.63
N SER A 52 5.89 2.93 10.35
CA SER A 52 6.97 1.96 10.18
C SER A 52 7.24 1.20 11.47
N ARG A 53 7.21 1.90 12.62
CA ARG A 53 7.29 1.29 13.95
C ARG A 53 6.19 0.24 14.15
N LEU A 54 4.93 0.58 13.87
CA LEU A 54 3.83 -0.40 13.98
C LEU A 54 4.00 -1.59 13.04
N ALA A 55 4.39 -1.35 11.78
CA ALA A 55 4.59 -2.43 10.82
C ALA A 55 5.68 -3.41 11.28
N ILE A 56 6.78 -2.90 11.83
CA ILE A 56 7.87 -3.71 12.39
C ILE A 56 7.40 -4.43 13.66
N ASP A 57 6.69 -3.75 14.57
CA ASP A 57 6.14 -4.35 15.80
C ASP A 57 5.11 -5.46 15.51
N LEU A 58 4.38 -5.37 14.39
CA LEU A 58 3.52 -6.45 13.91
C LEU A 58 4.34 -7.58 13.28
N ALA A 59 5.37 -7.26 12.49
CA ALA A 59 6.22 -8.27 11.87
C ALA A 59 7.12 -9.05 12.83
N THR A 60 7.29 -8.57 14.07
CA THR A 60 7.89 -9.36 15.15
C THR A 60 6.89 -10.32 15.83
N ARG A 61 5.59 -10.10 15.68
CA ARG A 61 4.52 -10.93 16.27
C ARG A 61 3.90 -11.93 15.29
N PHE A 62 3.87 -11.56 14.02
CA PHE A 62 3.36 -12.37 12.93
C PHE A 62 4.51 -12.69 11.97
N PRO A 63 4.54 -13.87 11.34
CA PRO A 63 5.52 -14.17 10.30
C PRO A 63 5.25 -13.28 9.08
N ALA A 64 5.79 -12.07 9.06
CA ALA A 64 5.42 -11.04 8.10
C ALA A 64 6.62 -10.33 7.48
N GLU A 65 6.37 -9.69 6.34
CA GLU A 65 7.32 -8.82 5.64
C GLU A 65 6.64 -7.52 5.25
N ILE A 66 7.45 -6.46 5.12
CA ILE A 66 6.93 -5.11 4.95
C ILE A 66 7.14 -4.66 3.50
N VAL A 67 6.10 -4.12 2.87
CA VAL A 67 6.19 -3.43 1.58
C VAL A 67 6.02 -1.95 1.82
N ASN A 68 7.03 -1.15 1.48
CA ASN A 68 6.97 0.30 1.62
C ASN A 68 6.01 0.91 0.60
N ALA A 69 5.09 1.77 1.08
CA ALA A 69 4.16 2.55 0.28
C ALA A 69 4.35 4.06 0.49
N ASP A 70 5.58 4.51 0.72
CA ASP A 70 5.96 5.92 0.66
C ASP A 70 6.72 6.22 -0.64
N LYS A 71 6.13 7.10 -1.48
CA LYS A 71 6.61 7.50 -2.80
C LYS A 71 8.01 8.11 -2.85
N ILE A 72 8.53 8.57 -1.71
CA ILE A 72 9.87 9.14 -1.63
C ILE A 72 10.85 8.08 -1.09
N GLN A 73 10.41 7.25 -0.14
CA GLN A 73 11.27 6.20 0.45
C GLN A 73 11.57 5.03 -0.50
N VAL A 74 10.86 4.92 -1.64
CA VAL A 74 11.19 3.92 -2.67
C VAL A 74 12.57 4.14 -3.29
N TYR A 75 13.07 5.38 -3.31
CA TYR A 75 14.32 5.72 -3.98
C TYR A 75 15.55 5.47 -3.11
N GLU A 76 16.64 5.03 -3.74
CA GLU A 76 17.96 4.89 -3.12
C GLU A 76 18.54 6.24 -2.67
N GLY A 77 19.25 6.24 -1.53
CA GLY A 77 19.89 7.43 -0.96
C GLY A 77 18.93 8.38 -0.23
N LEU A 78 19.47 9.46 0.32
CA LEU A 78 18.75 10.42 1.18
C LEU A 78 18.04 9.74 2.37
N ASP A 79 18.69 8.84 3.08
CA ASP A 79 18.04 8.02 4.12
C ASP A 79 17.57 8.86 5.30
N VAL A 80 18.36 9.85 5.72
CA VAL A 80 17.99 10.81 6.76
C VAL A 80 16.87 11.71 6.27
N VAL A 81 17.01 12.36 5.11
CA VAL A 81 16.02 13.30 4.56
C VAL A 81 14.66 12.63 4.32
N THR A 82 14.68 11.39 3.86
CA THR A 82 13.46 10.62 3.56
C THR A 82 12.95 9.82 4.76
N ASN A 83 13.64 9.90 5.91
CA ASN A 83 13.28 9.23 7.16
C ASN A 83 13.09 7.71 6.96
N LYS A 84 14.00 7.06 6.24
CA LYS A 84 13.99 5.60 6.10
C LYS A 84 14.33 4.96 7.45
N VAL A 85 13.73 3.80 7.71
CA VAL A 85 14.08 3.02 8.90
C VAL A 85 15.50 2.48 8.77
N THR A 86 16.29 2.63 9.83
CA THR A 86 17.67 2.11 9.89
C THR A 86 17.68 0.59 10.01
N ASP A 87 18.82 -0.05 9.76
CA ASP A 87 18.91 -1.51 9.88
C ASP A 87 18.69 -2.00 11.32
N GLU A 88 19.09 -1.21 12.32
CA GLU A 88 18.80 -1.48 13.73
C GLU A 88 17.30 -1.42 14.02
N GLU A 89 16.61 -0.39 13.50
CA GLU A 89 15.17 -0.23 13.67
C GLU A 89 14.38 -1.35 12.98
N ARG A 90 14.86 -1.84 11.82
CA ARG A 90 14.24 -2.95 11.08
C ARG A 90 14.21 -4.26 11.85
N ARG A 91 15.09 -4.46 12.85
CA ARG A 91 15.16 -5.69 13.67
C ARG A 91 15.24 -6.98 12.84
N GLY A 92 15.91 -6.92 11.69
CA GLY A 92 16.04 -8.04 10.76
C GLY A 92 14.78 -8.38 9.95
N ILE A 93 13.71 -7.58 10.05
CA ILE A 93 12.52 -7.74 9.21
C ILE A 93 12.85 -7.34 7.77
N THR A 94 12.39 -8.15 6.80
CA THR A 94 12.57 -7.87 5.38
C THR A 94 11.65 -6.74 4.93
N HIS A 95 12.23 -5.73 4.27
CA HIS A 95 11.53 -4.63 3.63
C HIS A 95 11.65 -4.72 2.12
N HIS A 96 10.53 -4.54 1.42
CA HIS A 96 10.42 -4.43 -0.03
C HIS A 96 10.13 -2.99 -0.42
N LEU A 97 10.60 -2.56 -1.59
CA LEU A 97 10.39 -1.21 -2.14
C LEU A 97 10.87 -0.07 -1.23
N LEU A 98 11.89 -0.31 -0.43
CA LEU A 98 12.51 0.67 0.45
C LEU A 98 13.94 0.89 -0.02
N GLY A 99 14.20 2.05 -0.64
CA GLY A 99 15.51 2.35 -1.19
C GLY A 99 15.96 1.38 -2.27
N SER A 100 15.08 1.03 -3.21
CA SER A 100 15.38 0.05 -4.27
C SER A 100 15.15 0.58 -5.68
N ILE A 101 14.80 1.87 -5.83
CA ILE A 101 14.52 2.52 -7.11
C ILE A 101 15.58 3.60 -7.38
N ASP A 102 16.03 3.70 -8.63
CA ASP A 102 17.00 4.72 -9.06
C ASP A 102 16.50 6.14 -8.72
N PRO A 103 17.27 6.96 -7.97
CA PRO A 103 16.84 8.27 -7.48
C PRO A 103 16.51 9.28 -8.58
N TYR A 104 16.98 9.07 -9.80
CA TYR A 104 16.74 9.98 -10.93
C TYR A 104 15.63 9.49 -11.87
N SER A 105 15.07 8.31 -11.61
CA SER A 105 13.95 7.75 -12.36
C SER A 105 12.60 8.30 -11.87
N ASN A 106 11.58 8.22 -12.72
CA ASN A 106 10.20 8.45 -12.30
C ASN A 106 9.58 7.13 -11.84
N PHE A 107 8.96 7.14 -10.66
CA PHE A 107 8.22 6.00 -10.13
C PHE A 107 6.74 6.35 -9.93
N SER A 108 5.89 5.88 -10.83
CA SER A 108 4.46 6.19 -10.85
C SER A 108 3.66 5.29 -9.89
N SER A 109 2.37 5.59 -9.70
CA SER A 109 1.47 4.70 -8.95
C SER A 109 1.21 3.39 -9.68
N HIS A 110 1.30 3.36 -11.01
CA HIS A 110 1.19 2.14 -11.80
C HIS A 110 2.41 1.23 -11.59
N ASP A 111 3.62 1.82 -11.59
CA ASP A 111 4.85 1.08 -11.28
C ASP A 111 4.80 0.52 -9.86
N PHE A 112 4.33 1.32 -8.89
CA PHE A 112 4.09 0.85 -7.54
C PHE A 112 3.14 -0.36 -7.51
N THR A 113 2.00 -0.30 -8.20
CA THR A 113 1.03 -1.40 -8.21
C THR A 113 1.65 -2.70 -8.72
N HIS A 114 2.43 -2.65 -9.81
CA HIS A 114 3.12 -3.82 -10.35
C HIS A 114 4.13 -4.38 -9.34
N HIS A 115 5.06 -3.55 -8.89
CA HIS A 115 6.14 -3.95 -7.98
C HIS A 115 5.60 -4.42 -6.61
N ALA A 116 4.55 -3.78 -6.09
CA ALA A 116 3.92 -4.18 -4.85
C ALA A 116 3.19 -5.51 -5.00
N SER A 117 2.54 -5.75 -6.15
CA SER A 117 1.90 -7.04 -6.43
C SER A 117 2.93 -8.17 -6.47
N ASP A 118 4.06 -7.98 -7.15
CA ASP A 118 5.15 -8.96 -7.19
C ASP A 118 5.72 -9.24 -5.79
N ALA A 119 5.91 -8.19 -4.98
CA ALA A 119 6.38 -8.33 -3.61
C ALA A 119 5.36 -9.11 -2.75
N ILE A 120 4.08 -8.78 -2.84
CA ILE A 120 2.99 -9.48 -2.13
C ILE A 120 2.98 -10.97 -2.49
N GLU A 121 3.06 -11.30 -3.78
CA GLU A 121 3.08 -12.70 -4.24
C GLU A 121 4.31 -13.46 -3.74
N SER A 122 5.48 -12.82 -3.76
CA SER A 122 6.73 -13.40 -3.23
C SER A 122 6.68 -13.62 -1.71
N ILE A 123 6.07 -12.72 -0.96
CA ILE A 123 5.89 -12.84 0.50
C ILE A 123 4.94 -14.00 0.82
N LEU A 124 3.79 -14.07 0.13
CA LEU A 124 2.80 -15.13 0.30
C LEU A 124 3.36 -16.51 -0.08
N ALA A 125 4.17 -16.60 -1.13
CA ALA A 125 4.83 -17.83 -1.54
C ALA A 125 5.81 -18.40 -0.49
N ARG A 126 6.19 -17.58 0.50
CA ARG A 126 7.02 -17.97 1.66
C ARG A 126 6.20 -18.18 2.94
N ASP A 127 4.87 -18.29 2.81
CA ASP A 127 3.91 -18.43 3.91
C ASP A 127 4.01 -17.29 4.94
N ARG A 128 4.28 -16.06 4.46
CA ARG A 128 4.37 -14.86 5.31
C ARG A 128 3.26 -13.87 4.99
N LEU A 129 2.92 -13.05 5.96
CA LEU A 129 1.92 -11.99 5.85
C LEU A 129 2.53 -10.73 5.19
N PRO A 130 1.98 -10.23 4.07
CA PRO A 130 2.36 -8.94 3.51
C PRO A 130 1.75 -7.79 4.33
N ILE A 131 2.60 -6.92 4.86
CA ILE A 131 2.22 -5.67 5.53
C ILE A 131 2.65 -4.49 4.66
N ILE A 132 1.71 -3.80 4.03
CA ILE A 132 1.98 -2.58 3.26
C ILE A 132 1.94 -1.38 4.20
N ALA A 133 3.04 -0.65 4.34
CA ALA A 133 3.14 0.48 5.25
C ALA A 133 3.64 1.74 4.52
N GLY A 134 2.93 2.87 4.65
CA GLY A 134 3.37 4.10 4.00
C GLY A 134 2.39 5.26 4.07
N GLY A 135 2.89 6.47 3.76
CA GLY A 135 2.09 7.71 3.79
C GLY A 135 1.50 8.12 2.44
N SER A 136 1.84 7.41 1.35
CA SER A 136 1.38 7.78 0.01
C SER A 136 0.04 7.11 -0.30
N ASN A 137 -1.04 7.70 0.19
CA ASN A 137 -2.40 7.19 0.00
C ASN A 137 -2.76 6.94 -1.48
N SER A 138 -2.17 7.70 -2.43
CA SER A 138 -2.36 7.46 -3.86
C SER A 138 -1.82 6.11 -4.35
N TYR A 139 -0.75 5.59 -3.74
CA TYR A 139 -0.23 4.26 -4.05
C TYR A 139 -1.16 3.17 -3.53
N ILE A 140 -1.67 3.36 -2.30
CA ILE A 140 -2.62 2.42 -1.69
C ILE A 140 -3.95 2.41 -2.47
N GLU A 141 -4.46 3.59 -2.87
CA GLU A 141 -5.65 3.68 -3.73
C GLU A 141 -5.43 3.01 -5.08
N ALA A 142 -4.30 3.26 -5.74
CA ALA A 142 -4.01 2.62 -7.03
C ALA A 142 -3.94 1.10 -6.93
N LEU A 143 -3.38 0.57 -5.84
CA LEU A 143 -3.29 -0.87 -5.62
C LEU A 143 -4.66 -1.49 -5.26
N VAL A 144 -5.48 -0.80 -4.46
CA VAL A 144 -6.72 -1.39 -3.91
C VAL A 144 -7.95 -1.13 -4.79
N ASP A 145 -8.02 0.04 -5.43
CA ASP A 145 -9.21 0.49 -6.17
C ASP A 145 -9.00 0.48 -7.68
N ASP A 146 -7.80 0.83 -8.17
CA ASP A 146 -7.54 0.92 -9.61
C ASP A 146 -7.07 -0.41 -10.21
N TYR A 147 -6.42 -1.26 -9.41
CA TYR A 147 -5.98 -2.59 -9.82
C TYR A 147 -7.05 -3.65 -9.55
N SER A 148 -7.80 -4.00 -10.60
CA SER A 148 -8.98 -4.83 -10.47
C SER A 148 -8.69 -6.21 -9.87
N GLU A 149 -7.56 -6.84 -10.25
CA GLU A 149 -7.16 -8.15 -9.75
C GLU A 149 -6.96 -8.19 -8.24
N PHE A 150 -6.53 -7.07 -7.63
CA PHE A 150 -6.21 -7.01 -6.21
C PHE A 150 -7.40 -7.44 -5.35
N ARG A 151 -8.58 -6.88 -5.63
CA ARG A 151 -9.79 -7.15 -4.84
C ARG A 151 -10.35 -8.56 -5.06
N PHE A 152 -10.02 -9.19 -6.19
CA PHE A 152 -10.41 -10.57 -6.46
C PHE A 152 -9.50 -11.56 -5.74
N ARG A 153 -8.21 -11.25 -5.62
CA ARG A 153 -7.20 -12.15 -5.02
C ARG A 153 -7.06 -12.00 -3.52
N TYR A 154 -7.22 -10.79 -2.99
CA TYR A 154 -6.85 -10.47 -1.61
C TYR A 154 -8.05 -10.01 -0.78
N ASP A 155 -8.10 -10.51 0.45
CA ASP A 155 -8.78 -9.84 1.55
C ASP A 155 -7.79 -8.90 2.22
N PHE A 156 -8.26 -7.76 2.70
CA PHE A 156 -7.38 -6.78 3.33
C PHE A 156 -7.98 -6.08 4.52
N CYS A 157 -7.11 -5.70 5.46
CA CYS A 157 -7.43 -4.93 6.65
C CYS A 157 -6.63 -3.63 6.67
N PHE A 158 -7.27 -2.52 7.03
CA PHE A 158 -6.62 -1.22 7.18
C PHE A 158 -6.48 -0.86 8.65
N LEU A 159 -5.24 -0.70 9.10
CA LEU A 159 -4.88 -0.10 10.37
C LEU A 159 -4.50 1.36 10.12
N TRP A 160 -5.18 2.29 10.75
CA TRP A 160 -4.89 3.72 10.64
C TRP A 160 -4.34 4.23 11.97
N VAL A 161 -3.05 4.56 11.99
CA VAL A 161 -2.40 5.23 13.13
C VAL A 161 -2.67 6.73 13.06
N ASP A 162 -3.49 7.19 14.00
CA ASP A 162 -3.93 8.59 14.14
C ASP A 162 -3.24 9.23 15.35
N VAL A 163 -2.87 10.50 15.19
CA VAL A 163 -2.28 11.34 16.25
C VAL A 163 -2.92 12.71 16.11
N SER A 164 -3.30 13.32 17.24
CA SER A 164 -3.88 14.67 17.18
C SER A 164 -2.92 15.66 16.49
N LEU A 165 -3.47 16.49 15.59
CA LEU A 165 -2.66 17.39 14.75
C LEU A 165 -1.74 18.33 15.53
N PRO A 166 -2.15 18.98 16.65
CA PRO A 166 -1.25 19.85 17.39
C PRO A 166 -0.02 19.11 17.95
N ILE A 167 -0.23 17.90 18.46
CA ILE A 167 0.86 17.06 19.00
C ILE A 167 1.75 16.56 17.86
N LEU A 168 1.13 16.15 16.75
CA LEU A 168 1.87 15.67 15.57
C LEU A 168 2.73 16.78 14.96
N HIS A 169 2.22 18.02 14.87
CA HIS A 169 2.98 19.16 14.32
C HIS A 169 4.23 19.46 15.14
N ASN A 170 4.11 19.46 16.48
CA ASN A 170 5.28 19.63 17.35
C ASN A 170 6.28 18.49 17.14
N PHE A 171 5.80 17.24 17.16
CA PHE A 171 6.68 16.08 16.96
C PHE A 171 7.41 16.09 15.62
N VAL A 172 6.71 16.37 14.50
CA VAL A 172 7.38 16.40 13.19
C VAL A 172 8.34 17.58 13.05
N SER A 173 8.06 18.70 13.71
CA SER A 173 8.98 19.84 13.78
C SER A 173 10.25 19.48 14.53
N ASP A 174 10.14 18.94 15.73
CA ASP A 174 11.29 18.52 16.56
C ASP A 174 12.11 17.43 15.86
N ARG A 175 11.43 16.53 15.14
CA ARG A 175 12.09 15.51 14.33
C ARG A 175 12.91 16.12 13.18
N VAL A 176 12.45 17.20 12.55
CA VAL A 176 13.25 17.89 11.52
C VAL A 176 14.56 18.41 12.12
N ASP A 177 14.52 18.95 13.35
CA ASP A 177 15.74 19.37 14.04
C ASP A 177 16.70 18.19 14.27
N GLN A 178 16.18 17.07 14.76
CA GLN A 178 16.98 15.84 14.94
C GLN A 178 17.56 15.32 13.62
N MET A 179 16.80 15.43 12.51
CA MET A 179 17.28 15.04 11.19
C MET A 179 18.42 15.96 10.72
N VAL A 180 18.30 17.27 10.94
CA VAL A 180 19.34 18.26 10.64
C VAL A 180 20.62 17.92 11.40
N ASP A 181 20.51 17.67 12.70
CA ASP A 181 21.63 17.23 13.55
C ASP A 181 22.21 15.89 13.09
N GLY A 182 21.35 15.01 12.53
CA GLY A 182 21.71 13.71 11.97
C GLY A 182 22.31 13.73 10.56
N GLY A 183 22.61 14.91 9.99
CA GLY A 183 23.29 15.02 8.70
C GLY A 183 22.38 15.27 7.48
N PHE A 184 21.13 15.68 7.68
CA PHE A 184 20.19 16.02 6.61
C PHE A 184 20.79 16.95 5.54
N VAL A 185 21.45 18.03 5.96
CA VAL A 185 22.04 19.02 5.04
C VAL A 185 23.18 18.39 4.23
N GLY A 186 23.92 17.46 4.83
CA GLY A 186 24.95 16.66 4.16
C GLY A 186 24.37 15.85 3.01
N GLU A 187 23.30 15.10 3.25
CA GLU A 187 22.66 14.29 2.21
C GLU A 187 22.11 15.14 1.05
N VAL A 188 21.47 16.27 1.35
CA VAL A 188 20.93 17.15 0.30
C VAL A 188 22.03 17.79 -0.53
N ARG A 189 23.19 18.07 0.08
CA ARG A 189 24.36 18.62 -0.63
C ARG A 189 24.88 17.66 -1.71
N GLU A 190 24.87 16.36 -1.46
CA GLU A 190 25.34 15.34 -2.43
C GLU A 190 24.51 15.30 -3.73
N ILE A 191 23.21 15.62 -3.64
CA ILE A 191 22.30 15.61 -4.78
C ILE A 191 22.01 17.00 -5.34
N PHE A 192 22.73 18.01 -4.87
CA PHE A 192 22.49 19.40 -5.23
C PHE A 192 22.58 19.62 -6.74
N ASP A 193 21.53 20.21 -7.30
CA ASP A 193 21.45 20.56 -8.71
C ASP A 193 21.41 22.09 -8.87
N PRO A 194 22.47 22.71 -9.42
CA PRO A 194 22.50 24.15 -9.66
C PRO A 194 21.39 24.66 -10.58
N LYS A 195 20.83 23.79 -11.44
CA LYS A 195 19.73 24.17 -12.33
C LYS A 195 18.38 24.22 -11.62
N GLY A 196 18.27 23.57 -10.44
CA GLY A 196 17.06 23.61 -9.61
C GLY A 196 15.88 22.81 -10.14
N ASP A 197 16.09 21.75 -10.94
CA ASP A 197 14.99 20.88 -11.35
C ASP A 197 14.68 19.83 -10.28
N TYR A 198 13.65 20.11 -9.49
CA TYR A 198 13.15 19.26 -8.40
C TYR A 198 11.82 18.57 -8.74
N SER A 199 11.49 18.42 -10.02
CA SER A 199 10.18 17.95 -10.48
C SER A 199 10.03 16.43 -10.53
N TYR A 200 11.12 15.67 -10.41
CA TYR A 200 11.17 14.22 -10.63
C TYR A 200 11.95 13.47 -9.55
N GLY A 201 11.76 12.15 -9.52
CA GLY A 201 12.53 11.23 -8.68
C GLY A 201 12.58 11.61 -7.20
N ILE A 202 13.74 11.35 -6.59
CA ILE A 202 14.01 11.63 -5.17
C ILE A 202 14.14 13.12 -4.87
N LYS A 203 14.47 13.94 -5.88
CA LYS A 203 14.64 15.40 -5.76
C LYS A 203 13.37 16.13 -5.30
N ARG A 204 12.22 15.47 -5.38
CA ARG A 204 10.92 15.96 -4.88
C ARG A 204 10.77 15.88 -3.35
N ALA A 205 11.72 15.25 -2.65
CA ALA A 205 11.69 15.12 -1.20
C ALA A 205 11.65 16.50 -0.52
N ILE A 206 10.81 16.64 0.50
CA ILE A 206 10.80 17.85 1.35
C ILE A 206 12.18 17.94 2.01
N GLY A 207 12.81 19.10 1.88
CA GLY A 207 14.22 19.31 2.22
C GLY A 207 15.05 19.77 1.04
N VAL A 208 14.85 19.09 -0.10
CA VAL A 208 15.72 19.25 -1.26
C VAL A 208 15.46 20.59 -1.96
N PRO A 209 14.22 20.95 -2.34
CA PRO A 209 13.93 22.28 -2.87
C PRO A 209 14.17 23.41 -1.86
N GLU A 210 13.91 23.17 -0.56
CA GLU A 210 13.99 24.18 0.48
C GLU A 210 15.42 24.63 0.78
N LEU A 211 16.40 23.73 0.64
CA LEU A 211 17.82 24.04 0.84
C LEU A 211 18.50 24.63 -0.42
N HIS A 212 17.80 24.79 -1.54
CA HIS A 212 18.40 25.26 -2.79
C HIS A 212 19.15 26.58 -2.62
N ASP A 213 18.50 27.60 -2.03
CA ASP A 213 19.07 28.93 -1.89
C ASP A 213 20.29 28.94 -0.94
N TYR A 214 20.24 28.13 0.13
CA TYR A 214 21.35 27.93 1.05
C TYR A 214 22.56 27.29 0.34
N LEU A 215 22.36 26.17 -0.36
CA LEU A 215 23.45 25.45 -1.04
C LEU A 215 24.02 26.24 -2.22
N LYS A 216 23.19 27.03 -2.89
CA LYS A 216 23.64 27.95 -3.93
C LYS A 216 24.52 29.05 -3.35
N ALA A 217 24.09 29.69 -2.26
CA ALA A 217 24.89 30.71 -1.59
C ALA A 217 26.19 30.15 -1.00
N GLU A 218 26.16 28.92 -0.47
CA GLU A 218 27.35 28.20 0.02
C GLU A 218 28.37 28.00 -1.11
N ARG A 219 27.90 27.52 -2.27
CA ARG A 219 28.74 27.36 -3.46
C ARG A 219 29.31 28.68 -3.98
N ASP A 220 28.51 29.75 -3.95
CA ASP A 220 28.91 31.08 -4.43
C ASP A 220 29.85 31.81 -3.46
N GLY A 221 30.17 31.20 -2.30
CA GLY A 221 31.12 31.73 -1.32
C GLY A 221 30.55 32.87 -0.47
N ALA A 222 29.24 32.84 -0.17
CA ALA A 222 28.60 33.81 0.70
C ALA A 222 29.18 33.80 2.12
N ASP A 223 29.04 34.93 2.83
CA ASP A 223 29.52 35.05 4.20
C ASP A 223 28.72 34.19 5.19
N GLU A 224 29.35 33.85 6.32
CA GLU A 224 28.80 32.96 7.35
C GLU A 224 27.45 33.46 7.91
N ARG A 225 27.26 34.78 8.03
CA ARG A 225 26.01 35.35 8.52
C ARG A 225 24.89 35.15 7.51
N THR A 226 25.15 35.37 6.23
CA THR A 226 24.19 35.10 5.16
C THR A 226 23.81 33.62 5.11
N LEU A 227 24.79 32.72 5.20
CA LEU A 227 24.55 31.27 5.20
C LEU A 227 23.70 30.81 6.39
N SER A 228 23.99 31.34 7.58
CA SER A 228 23.22 31.05 8.79
C SER A 228 21.75 31.44 8.64
N ILE A 229 21.48 32.66 8.15
CA ILE A 229 20.11 33.14 7.91
C ILE A 229 19.38 32.27 6.87
N LEU A 230 20.04 31.93 5.76
CA LEU A 230 19.43 31.10 4.71
C LEU A 230 19.14 29.68 5.21
N LEU A 231 20.03 29.12 6.04
CA LEU A 231 19.82 27.80 6.63
C LEU A 231 18.64 27.80 7.59
N GLU A 232 18.53 28.79 8.48
CA GLU A 232 17.39 28.93 9.40
C GLU A 232 16.06 29.06 8.63
N LEU A 233 16.03 29.87 7.57
CA LEU A 233 14.86 30.02 6.71
C LEU A 233 14.48 28.71 5.99
N ALA A 234 15.47 27.97 5.49
CA ALA A 234 15.26 26.68 4.85
C ALA A 234 14.68 25.66 5.83
N ILE A 235 15.27 25.53 7.04
CA ILE A 235 14.79 24.62 8.08
C ILE A 235 13.36 24.97 8.50
N SER A 236 13.06 26.25 8.69
CA SER A 236 11.70 26.71 9.00
C SER A 236 10.70 26.29 7.92
N LYS A 237 11.06 26.47 6.65
CA LYS A 237 10.23 26.05 5.51
C LYS A 237 10.05 24.53 5.41
N ILE A 238 11.06 23.75 5.76
CA ILE A 238 10.99 22.28 5.83
C ILE A 238 9.99 21.85 6.90
N LYS A 239 10.02 22.47 8.08
CA LYS A 239 9.07 22.21 9.17
C LYS A 239 7.64 22.52 8.73
N ASP A 240 7.41 23.70 8.14
CA ASP A 240 6.10 24.11 7.63
C ASP A 240 5.57 23.14 6.57
N ASN A 241 6.39 22.79 5.58
CA ASN A 241 5.99 21.87 4.51
C ASN A 241 5.73 20.45 5.03
N THR A 242 6.48 20.00 6.04
CA THR A 242 6.26 18.71 6.70
C THR A 242 4.94 18.68 7.47
N CYS A 243 4.62 19.74 8.22
CA CYS A 243 3.33 19.91 8.89
C CYS A 243 2.17 19.95 7.87
N LEU A 244 2.32 20.70 6.78
CA LEU A 244 1.33 20.74 5.70
C LEU A 244 1.14 19.39 5.04
N LEU A 245 2.21 18.61 4.83
CA LEU A 245 2.11 17.23 4.33
C LEU A 245 1.32 16.35 5.30
N ALA A 246 1.63 16.39 6.60
CA ALA A 246 0.92 15.63 7.62
C ALA A 246 -0.58 15.95 7.63
N LEU A 247 -0.94 17.24 7.58
CA LEU A 247 -2.33 17.70 7.49
C LEU A 247 -3.03 17.18 6.23
N ARG A 248 -2.39 17.29 5.06
CA ARG A 248 -2.97 16.82 3.77
C ARG A 248 -3.19 15.31 3.78
N GLN A 249 -2.23 14.54 4.31
CA GLN A 249 -2.36 13.09 4.46
C GLN A 249 -3.50 12.73 5.41
N TRP A 250 -3.58 13.39 6.57
CA TRP A 250 -4.65 13.18 7.54
C TRP A 250 -6.03 13.47 6.94
N GLN A 251 -6.20 14.62 6.27
CA GLN A 251 -7.44 14.97 5.58
C GLN A 251 -7.82 13.93 4.52
N LYS A 252 -6.84 13.41 3.79
CA LYS A 252 -7.06 12.40 2.77
C LYS A 252 -7.49 11.06 3.38
N ILE A 253 -6.84 10.59 4.43
CA ILE A 253 -7.22 9.36 5.14
C ILE A 253 -8.64 9.47 5.71
N ARG A 254 -8.99 10.62 6.30
CA ARG A 254 -10.33 10.88 6.81
C ARG A 254 -11.41 10.82 5.71
N ARG A 255 -11.08 11.23 4.48
CA ARG A 255 -11.99 11.05 3.32
C ARG A 255 -12.13 9.57 2.95
N LEU A 256 -11.02 8.83 2.96
CA LEU A 256 -11.00 7.38 2.67
C LEU A 256 -11.78 6.56 3.70
N GLN A 257 -11.79 6.96 4.97
CA GLN A 257 -12.59 6.31 6.01
C GLN A 257 -14.10 6.29 5.67
N ASN A 258 -14.59 7.28 4.94
CA ASN A 258 -16.00 7.35 4.53
C ASN A 258 -16.27 6.63 3.21
N LYS A 259 -15.24 6.09 2.55
CA LYS A 259 -15.38 5.37 1.28
C LYS A 259 -15.87 3.95 1.55
N ARG A 260 -16.79 3.48 0.70
CA ARG A 260 -17.30 2.10 0.78
C ARG A 260 -16.14 1.11 0.64
N ASN A 261 -16.12 0.07 1.48
CA ASN A 261 -15.12 -1.00 1.52
C ASN A 261 -13.71 -0.62 2.06
N TRP A 262 -13.53 0.60 2.56
CA TRP A 262 -12.31 1.02 3.26
C TRP A 262 -12.58 0.99 4.77
N ASN A 263 -12.73 -0.21 5.35
CA ASN A 263 -13.04 -0.40 6.77
C ASN A 263 -11.82 -0.11 7.66
N LEU A 264 -11.44 1.17 7.77
CA LEU A 264 -10.29 1.64 8.55
C LEU A 264 -10.50 1.44 10.05
N GLN A 265 -9.63 0.64 10.67
CA GLN A 265 -9.52 0.51 12.10
C GLN A 265 -8.59 1.60 12.63
N ARG A 266 -9.16 2.64 13.25
CA ARG A 266 -8.40 3.76 13.80
C ARG A 266 -7.73 3.37 15.12
N LEU A 267 -6.45 3.66 15.23
CA LEU A 267 -5.58 3.46 16.39
C LEU A 267 -5.11 4.84 16.85
N ASP A 268 -5.53 5.28 18.02
CA ASP A 268 -5.15 6.59 18.54
C ASP A 268 -3.82 6.48 19.30
N ALA A 269 -2.75 6.97 18.68
CA ALA A 269 -1.41 6.98 19.25
C ALA A 269 -1.13 8.26 20.06
N THR A 270 -2.07 9.20 20.17
CA THR A 270 -1.83 10.54 20.76
C THR A 270 -1.19 10.47 22.14
N CYS A 271 -1.66 9.58 23.02
CA CYS A 271 -1.10 9.42 24.36
C CYS A 271 0.38 8.99 24.35
N ALA A 272 0.79 8.14 23.39
CA ALA A 272 2.18 7.70 23.28
C ALA A 272 3.12 8.84 22.85
N PHE A 273 2.59 9.80 22.09
CA PHE A 273 3.33 11.00 21.69
C PHE A 273 3.45 12.04 22.81
N LEU A 274 2.50 12.08 23.74
CA LEU A 274 2.52 12.99 24.89
C LEU A 274 3.52 12.60 25.98
N THR A 275 3.71 11.31 26.25
CA THR A 275 4.46 10.88 27.43
C THR A 275 5.98 10.91 27.23
N GLU A 276 6.49 10.63 26.04
CA GLU A 276 7.93 10.60 25.75
C GLU A 276 8.26 10.92 24.28
N GLY A 277 7.61 11.92 23.69
CA GLY A 277 7.89 12.31 22.30
C GLY A 277 7.72 11.16 21.31
N GLY A 278 6.77 10.25 21.55
CA GLY A 278 6.48 9.12 20.68
C GLY A 278 7.26 7.85 20.99
N ASN A 279 8.22 7.84 21.93
CA ASN A 279 9.07 6.68 22.21
C ASN A 279 8.61 5.80 23.38
N SER A 280 7.60 6.22 24.17
CA SER A 280 7.16 5.47 25.35
C SER A 280 6.62 4.10 24.99
N HIS A 281 7.47 3.08 25.12
CA HIS A 281 7.16 1.70 24.75
C HIS A 281 5.91 1.17 25.47
N PRO A 282 5.68 1.42 26.78
CA PRO A 282 4.50 0.89 27.46
C PRO A 282 3.17 1.49 26.95
N VAL A 283 3.16 2.80 26.64
CA VAL A 283 1.94 3.49 26.19
C VAL A 283 1.64 3.16 24.74
N TRP A 284 2.67 3.06 23.90
CA TRP A 284 2.56 2.62 22.51
C TRP A 284 2.09 1.16 22.40
N GLU A 285 2.66 0.27 23.22
CA GLU A 285 2.26 -1.14 23.32
C GLU A 285 0.75 -1.27 23.59
N LYS A 286 0.27 -0.65 24.67
CA LYS A 286 -1.12 -0.74 25.10
C LYS A 286 -2.13 -0.12 24.13
N ASN A 287 -1.81 1.05 23.56
CA ASN A 287 -2.79 1.82 22.77
C ASN A 287 -2.71 1.54 21.27
N VAL A 288 -1.59 1.02 20.78
CA VAL A 288 -1.34 0.83 19.36
C VAL A 288 -1.05 -0.64 19.06
N ILE A 289 -0.02 -1.25 19.66
CA ILE A 289 0.40 -2.59 19.24
C ILE A 289 -0.62 -3.67 19.66
N GLU A 290 -1.08 -3.68 20.91
CA GLU A 290 -2.06 -4.66 21.41
C GLU A 290 -3.37 -4.63 20.60
N PRO A 291 -4.05 -3.48 20.42
CA PRO A 291 -5.27 -3.43 19.60
C PRO A 291 -5.01 -3.84 18.15
N SER A 292 -3.89 -3.43 17.56
CA SER A 292 -3.52 -3.81 16.20
C SER A 292 -3.32 -5.31 16.07
N SER A 293 -2.64 -5.93 17.03
CA SER A 293 -2.39 -7.37 17.05
C SER A 293 -3.70 -8.14 17.15
N MET A 294 -4.64 -7.70 17.99
CA MET A 294 -5.97 -8.32 18.09
C MET A 294 -6.78 -8.20 16.79
N ILE A 295 -6.71 -7.04 16.12
CA ILE A 295 -7.39 -6.82 14.84
C ILE A 295 -6.80 -7.73 13.76
N VAL A 296 -5.47 -7.79 13.66
CA VAL A 296 -4.77 -8.63 12.68
C VAL A 296 -5.04 -10.10 12.95
N ASP A 297 -4.91 -10.55 14.21
CA ASP A 297 -5.19 -11.92 14.60
C ASP A 297 -6.62 -12.33 14.24
N LYS A 298 -7.61 -11.50 14.59
CA LYS A 298 -9.00 -11.74 14.18
C LYS A 298 -9.14 -11.79 12.66
N PHE A 299 -8.50 -10.88 11.93
CA PHE A 299 -8.57 -10.84 10.48
C PHE A 299 -7.97 -12.08 9.80
N LEU A 300 -6.90 -12.64 10.36
CA LEU A 300 -6.28 -13.86 9.87
C LEU A 300 -7.12 -15.12 10.15
N HIS A 301 -7.86 -15.14 11.26
CA HIS A 301 -8.68 -16.29 11.67
C HIS A 301 -10.16 -16.19 11.26
N ASP A 302 -10.65 -15.02 10.83
CA ASP A 302 -12.04 -14.85 10.37
C ASP A 302 -12.20 -15.46 8.97
N ASP A 303 -12.53 -16.75 8.96
CA ASP A 303 -12.82 -17.55 7.77
C ASP A 303 -14.25 -17.34 7.22
N THR A 304 -15.04 -16.46 7.83
CA THR A 304 -16.44 -16.30 7.43
C THR A 304 -16.63 -15.21 6.38
N ARG A 305 -16.80 -15.64 5.12
CA ARG A 305 -17.88 -15.28 4.16
C ARG A 305 -17.41 -15.50 2.72
N HIS A 306 -17.83 -16.63 2.14
CA HIS A 306 -18.31 -16.80 0.75
C HIS A 306 -18.44 -18.31 0.42
N ILE A 307 -19.18 -19.06 1.24
CA ILE A 307 -19.86 -20.26 0.74
C ILE A 307 -21.34 -19.90 0.76
N THR A 308 -21.79 -19.16 -0.27
CA THR A 308 -23.23 -19.06 -0.52
C THR A 308 -23.63 -20.37 -1.16
N THR A 309 -23.94 -21.38 -0.35
CA THR A 309 -24.60 -22.59 -0.80
C THR A 309 -25.99 -22.16 -1.29
N THR A 310 -26.13 -21.89 -2.58
CA THR A 310 -27.45 -21.73 -3.21
C THR A 310 -28.07 -23.12 -3.30
N ILE A 311 -28.61 -23.61 -2.18
CA ILE A 311 -29.54 -24.75 -2.22
C ILE A 311 -30.84 -24.17 -2.77
N PHE A 312 -31.06 -24.35 -4.07
CA PHE A 312 -32.38 -24.25 -4.65
C PHE A 312 -33.25 -25.33 -4.01
N SER A 313 -34.08 -24.94 -3.04
CA SER A 313 -35.23 -25.73 -2.62
C SER A 313 -36.30 -25.64 -3.71
N PRO A 314 -36.78 -26.74 -4.31
CA PRO A 314 -37.94 -26.69 -5.18
C PRO A 314 -39.20 -26.50 -4.32
N GLU A 315 -39.95 -25.43 -4.59
CA GLU A 315 -41.27 -25.23 -3.98
C GLU A 315 -42.23 -26.39 -4.35
N PRO A 316 -43.09 -26.83 -3.42
CA PRO A 316 -44.14 -27.80 -3.71
C PRO A 316 -45.30 -27.12 -4.45
N VAL A 317 -45.60 -27.62 -5.65
CA VAL A 317 -46.79 -27.26 -6.42
C VAL A 317 -48.03 -27.75 -5.69
N HIS A 318 -48.73 -26.87 -4.99
CA HIS A 318 -50.12 -27.10 -4.62
C HIS A 318 -51.01 -26.93 -5.85
N ARG A 319 -51.64 -28.01 -6.32
CA ARG A 319 -52.87 -27.93 -7.13
C ARG A 319 -54.02 -28.63 -6.43
N ALA A 320 -55.13 -27.92 -6.46
CA ALA A 320 -56.34 -28.10 -5.68
C ALA A 320 -57.08 -29.41 -5.96
N ALA A 321 -57.77 -29.86 -4.91
CA ALA A 321 -58.77 -30.90 -4.95
C ALA A 321 -59.92 -30.52 -5.90
N ALA A 322 -60.28 -31.46 -6.77
CA ALA A 322 -61.60 -31.50 -7.41
C ALA A 322 -62.41 -32.59 -6.69
N VAL A 323 -63.56 -32.16 -6.18
CA VAL A 323 -64.60 -32.99 -5.58
C VAL A 323 -65.34 -33.73 -6.71
N SER A 324 -65.48 -35.06 -6.60
CA SER A 324 -66.61 -35.78 -7.20
C SER A 324 -66.76 -37.18 -6.58
N HIS A 325 -67.98 -37.41 -6.05
CA HIS A 325 -68.61 -38.63 -5.50
C HIS A 325 -68.57 -38.79 -3.98
#